data_AF-A0A6A5C2Y8-F1
#
_entry.id   AF-A0A6A5C2Y8-F1
#
_cell.length_a   1.000
_cell.length_b   1.000
_cell.length_c   1.000
_cell.angle_alpha   90.00
_cell.angle_beta   90.00
_cell.angle_gamma   90.00
#
_symmetry.space_group_name_H-M   'P 1'
#
loop_
_entity.id
_entity.type
_entity.pdbx_description
1 polymer ?
#
loop_
_entity_poly.entity_id
_entity_poly.type
_entity_poly.pdbx_seq_one_letter_code
_entity_poly.pdbx_strand_id
1 'polypeptide(L)'
;MPSHRDKLKSLLSIAKEEDEWKKFVECDNLPKLDDDVDMNNFVSSWKDINEMSLRKETRNLNEDFGLIKEGAKVYRELEYIFVESLAQSNKTIQAHCQKYLTQISECILATLDDATAHIMQYFDKFLSSDHDQFQKVEKGIEYGIWTNISKNLIRYVDFDKMKVNVELALKGMGYQEIALRVVHLSEDIFSSTSPNIQDVTVIGGIYLIDFLHIPPLVHTCEDWKIRQITELSHHIKRKPYTVTNNENQEVEGPPPAKVTIPAPHGCLIRSDKPQVAWWNEKEKIWSREGITNSSYEPETGLITFMTTHLTCPLAVVYDNNIDKSFHKWVLFPAPHIGKDICVFQATPKIGEGTSSLDDIVILIHKDKCRLISPSKPELEQLTINWSNPAKLLSDLAKAGINLIFRYDEDPSSAKAVKAMDMEKNAYEGISLPCEDIDELDLVEIRYENKFNADLDANWDLLKYQKEKCGFISNEQPVTNDEENSVVDLATISGLSTHHNLFLALEERNQGTQLRQLLEESNVLTINSLKTILNLSRPLV
;
A
#
# COMPACT_ATOMS: atom_id res chain seq x y z
N MET A 1 -17.01 -37.09 7.02
CA MET A 1 -15.82 -36.29 6.71
C MET A 1 -16.13 -34.84 7.02
N PRO A 2 -15.20 -34.06 7.60
CA PRO A 2 -15.42 -32.62 7.83
C PRO A 2 -15.75 -31.93 6.51
N SER A 3 -16.59 -30.90 6.54
CA SER A 3 -16.89 -30.09 5.35
C SER A 3 -15.60 -29.43 4.84
N HIS A 4 -15.48 -29.19 3.54
CA HIS A 4 -14.37 -28.42 2.95
C HIS A 4 -14.15 -27.07 3.67
N ARG A 5 -15.24 -26.44 4.13
CA ARG A 5 -15.18 -25.21 4.94
C ARG A 5 -14.56 -25.42 6.32
N ASP A 6 -14.84 -26.54 6.98
CA ASP A 6 -14.29 -26.85 8.31
C ASP A 6 -12.80 -27.21 8.22
N LYS A 7 -12.41 -27.92 7.14
CA LYS A 7 -11.01 -28.22 6.83
C LYS A 7 -10.20 -26.94 6.54
N LEU A 8 -10.73 -26.04 5.70
CA LEU A 8 -10.10 -24.73 5.43
C LEU A 8 -9.93 -23.92 6.72
N LYS A 9 -10.95 -23.84 7.58
CA LYS A 9 -10.84 -23.16 8.88
C LYS A 9 -9.74 -23.73 9.76
N SER A 10 -9.62 -25.07 9.83
CA SER A 10 -8.56 -25.72 10.59
C SER A 10 -7.17 -25.38 10.05
N LEU A 11 -6.99 -25.39 8.72
CA LEU A 11 -5.69 -25.11 8.10
C LEU A 11 -5.31 -23.63 8.23
N LEU A 12 -6.27 -22.71 8.08
CA LEU A 12 -6.04 -21.28 8.32
C LEU A 12 -5.70 -21.01 9.79
N SER A 13 -6.29 -21.75 10.74
CA SER A 13 -5.92 -21.66 12.15
C SER A 13 -4.46 -22.06 12.37
N ILE A 14 -4.00 -23.16 11.78
CA ILE A 14 -2.61 -23.62 11.88
C ILE A 14 -1.65 -22.60 11.26
N ALA A 15 -1.97 -22.08 10.06
CA ALA A 15 -1.17 -21.04 9.42
C ALA A 15 -1.09 -19.75 10.26
N LYS A 16 -2.22 -19.35 10.88
CA LYS A 16 -2.28 -18.21 11.80
C LYS A 16 -1.41 -18.46 13.03
N GLU A 17 -1.49 -19.66 13.63
CA GLU A 17 -0.64 -20.05 14.78
C GLU A 17 0.85 -20.02 14.42
N GLU A 18 1.25 -20.48 13.23
CA GLU A 18 2.65 -20.40 12.77
C GLU A 18 3.16 -18.96 12.65
N ASP A 19 2.32 -18.06 12.11
CA ASP A 19 2.67 -16.65 11.99
C ASP A 19 2.65 -15.94 13.37
N GLU A 20 1.74 -16.30 14.27
CA GLU A 20 1.74 -15.86 15.67
C GLU A 20 3.00 -16.34 16.41
N TRP A 21 3.43 -17.59 16.19
CA TRP A 21 4.68 -18.12 16.73
C TRP A 21 5.90 -17.34 16.24
N LYS A 22 5.94 -16.94 14.96
CA LYS A 22 7.01 -16.07 14.45
C LYS A 22 7.00 -14.71 15.12
N LYS A 23 5.83 -14.08 15.26
CA LYS A 23 5.68 -12.81 16.00
C LYS A 23 6.14 -12.94 17.46
N PHE A 24 5.82 -14.06 18.12
CA PHE A 24 6.28 -14.36 19.47
C PHE A 24 7.80 -14.51 19.54
N VAL A 25 8.42 -15.21 18.58
CA VAL A 25 9.89 -15.36 18.49
C VAL A 25 10.56 -14.00 18.24
N GLU A 26 9.94 -13.13 17.45
CA GLU A 26 10.38 -11.76 17.20
C GLU A 26 10.16 -10.83 18.42
N CYS A 27 9.56 -11.32 19.51
CA CYS A 27 9.20 -10.57 20.72
C CYS A 27 8.39 -9.30 20.42
N ASP A 28 7.45 -9.40 19.47
CA ASP A 28 6.56 -8.29 19.12
C ASP A 28 5.45 -8.15 20.16
N ASN A 29 5.46 -7.05 20.92
CA ASN A 29 4.44 -6.75 21.95
C ASN A 29 3.18 -6.08 21.36
N LEU A 30 2.83 -6.40 20.12
CA LEU A 30 1.66 -5.80 19.47
C LEU A 30 0.35 -6.30 20.11
N PRO A 31 -0.69 -5.45 20.21
CA PRO A 31 -2.00 -5.89 20.66
C PRO A 31 -2.59 -6.93 19.69
N LYS A 32 -3.46 -7.78 20.22
CA LYS A 32 -4.29 -8.69 19.43
C LYS A 32 -5.29 -7.88 18.61
N LEU A 33 -5.00 -7.79 17.31
CA LEU A 33 -5.72 -6.90 16.39
C LEU A 33 -7.19 -7.31 16.15
N ASP A 34 -7.54 -8.57 16.44
CA ASP A 34 -8.91 -9.11 16.33
C ASP A 34 -9.71 -9.04 17.64
N ASP A 35 -9.13 -8.54 18.73
CA ASP A 35 -9.79 -8.43 20.04
C ASP A 35 -10.03 -6.97 20.45
N ASP A 36 -11.31 -6.60 20.62
CA ASP A 36 -11.70 -5.24 21.03
C ASP A 36 -11.11 -4.86 22.40
N VAL A 37 -11.00 -5.82 23.33
CA VAL A 37 -10.51 -5.54 24.69
C VAL A 37 -9.04 -5.14 24.63
N ASP A 38 -8.21 -5.94 23.97
CA ASP A 38 -6.78 -5.67 23.84
C ASP A 38 -6.51 -4.37 23.06
N MET A 39 -7.21 -4.16 21.94
CA MET A 39 -7.08 -2.92 21.16
C MET A 39 -7.52 -1.67 21.93
N ASN A 40 -8.61 -1.75 22.70
CA ASN A 40 -9.03 -0.63 23.55
C ASN A 40 -8.02 -0.35 24.66
N ASN A 41 -7.45 -1.40 25.28
CA ASN A 41 -6.42 -1.26 26.31
C ASN A 41 -5.15 -0.62 25.75
N PHE A 42 -4.74 -1.00 24.54
CA PHE A 42 -3.60 -0.39 23.85
C PHE A 42 -3.83 1.11 23.62
N VAL A 43 -4.98 1.48 23.01
CA VAL A 43 -5.32 2.87 22.72
C VAL A 43 -5.48 3.70 24.00
N SER A 44 -6.15 3.17 25.03
CA SER A 44 -6.33 3.88 26.31
C SER A 44 -5.00 4.09 27.02
N SER A 45 -4.15 3.05 27.08
CA SER A 45 -2.82 3.16 27.69
C SER A 45 -1.95 4.20 26.99
N TRP A 46 -2.00 4.27 25.65
CA TRP A 46 -1.31 5.32 24.90
C TRP A 46 -1.85 6.71 25.27
N LYS A 47 -3.17 6.91 25.26
CA LYS A 47 -3.79 8.19 25.64
C LYS A 47 -3.42 8.60 27.07
N ASP A 48 -3.41 7.66 28.01
CA ASP A 48 -2.99 7.89 29.40
C ASP A 48 -1.52 8.30 29.49
N ILE A 49 -0.62 7.68 28.71
CA ILE A 49 0.80 8.07 28.64
C ILE A 49 0.95 9.51 28.14
N ASN A 50 0.23 9.88 27.07
CA ASN A 50 0.24 11.25 26.55
C ASN A 50 -0.27 12.24 27.60
N GLU A 51 -1.39 11.94 28.25
CA GLU A 51 -1.97 12.80 29.29
C GLU A 51 -1.05 12.93 30.51
N MET A 52 -0.44 11.84 30.98
CA MET A 52 0.52 11.87 32.08
C MET A 52 1.77 12.69 31.74
N SER A 53 2.28 12.56 30.51
CA SER A 53 3.45 13.30 30.03
C SER A 53 3.17 14.80 29.97
N LEU A 54 1.95 15.18 29.55
CA LEU A 54 1.48 16.56 29.59
C LEU A 54 1.39 17.09 31.03
N ARG A 55 0.79 16.32 31.95
CA ARG A 55 0.61 16.73 33.37
C ARG A 55 1.90 16.88 34.15
N LYS A 56 2.89 16.02 33.89
CA LYS A 56 4.18 16.03 34.62
C LYS A 56 5.18 17.04 34.06
N GLU A 57 4.89 17.65 32.91
CA GLU A 57 5.82 18.49 32.13
C GLU A 57 7.16 17.81 31.75
N THR A 58 7.25 16.49 31.99
CA THR A 58 8.38 15.64 31.66
C THR A 58 7.93 14.71 30.53
N ARG A 59 8.42 14.97 29.32
CA ARG A 59 8.16 14.16 28.14
C ARG A 59 9.46 13.53 27.67
N ASN A 60 9.42 12.23 27.39
CA ASN A 60 10.56 11.50 26.87
C ASN A 60 10.37 11.33 25.36
N LEU A 61 11.06 12.15 24.57
CA LEU A 61 10.94 12.10 23.10
C LEU A 61 11.28 10.71 22.55
N ASN A 62 12.20 9.96 23.17
CA ASN A 62 12.51 8.61 22.69
C ASN A 62 11.33 7.65 22.89
N GLU A 63 10.58 7.78 23.98
CA GLU A 63 9.36 7.01 24.20
C GLU A 63 8.26 7.45 23.22
N ASP A 64 8.08 8.75 22.99
CA ASP A 64 7.08 9.27 22.05
C ASP A 64 7.30 8.77 20.62
N PHE A 65 8.53 8.90 20.10
CA PHE A 65 8.87 8.38 18.77
C PHE A 65 8.79 6.85 18.71
N GLY A 66 9.08 6.16 19.83
CA GLY A 66 8.86 4.73 19.98
C GLY A 66 7.40 4.32 19.86
N LEU A 67 6.50 5.04 20.55
CA LEU A 67 5.04 4.83 20.49
C LEU A 67 4.51 5.08 19.09
N ILE A 68 4.93 6.16 18.43
CA ILE A 68 4.52 6.45 17.04
C ILE A 68 4.94 5.32 16.10
N LYS A 69 6.18 4.83 16.24
CA LYS A 69 6.68 3.70 15.44
C LYS A 69 5.89 2.41 15.69
N GLU A 70 5.56 2.11 16.94
CA GLU A 70 4.72 0.97 17.31
C GLU A 70 3.30 1.11 16.75
N GLY A 71 2.69 2.29 16.88
CA GLY A 71 1.39 2.59 16.29
C GLY A 71 1.37 2.50 14.78
N ALA A 72 2.40 2.95 14.08
CA ALA A 72 2.53 2.78 12.63
C ALA A 72 2.59 1.30 12.24
N LYS A 73 3.20 0.45 13.07
CA LYS A 73 3.23 -1.00 12.86
C LYS A 73 1.84 -1.62 13.08
N VAL A 74 1.14 -1.24 14.15
CA VAL A 74 -0.26 -1.65 14.40
C VAL A 74 -1.17 -1.22 13.25
N TYR A 75 -1.03 0.03 12.78
CA TYR A 75 -1.79 0.58 11.66
C TYR A 75 -1.61 -0.27 10.40
N ARG A 76 -0.36 -0.59 10.05
CA ARG A 76 -0.04 -1.40 8.88
C ARG A 76 -0.65 -2.80 8.95
N GLU A 77 -0.55 -3.47 10.09
CA GLU A 77 -1.10 -4.82 10.25
C GLU A 77 -2.65 -4.80 10.27
N LEU A 78 -3.28 -3.76 10.82
CA LEU A 78 -4.73 -3.54 10.68
C LEU A 78 -5.16 -3.31 9.23
N GLU A 79 -4.35 -2.60 8.44
CA GLU A 79 -4.63 -2.37 7.03
C GLU A 79 -4.57 -3.67 6.22
N TYR A 80 -3.64 -4.59 6.54
CA TYR A 80 -3.63 -5.92 5.92
C TYR A 80 -4.90 -6.71 6.23
N ILE A 81 -5.37 -6.68 7.49
CA ILE A 81 -6.62 -7.34 7.88
C ILE A 81 -7.81 -6.67 7.16
N PHE A 82 -7.80 -5.35 7.03
CA PHE A 82 -8.81 -4.62 6.27
C PHE A 82 -8.85 -5.08 4.81
N VAL A 83 -7.70 -5.15 4.13
CA VAL A 83 -7.63 -5.61 2.72
C VAL A 83 -8.05 -7.07 2.60
N GLU A 84 -7.65 -7.95 3.52
CA GLU A 84 -8.12 -9.34 3.52
C GLU A 84 -9.65 -9.42 3.68
N SER A 85 -10.23 -8.58 4.54
CA SER A 85 -11.68 -8.52 4.73
C SER A 85 -12.43 -7.98 3.50
N LEU A 86 -11.79 -7.21 2.61
CA LEU A 86 -12.36 -6.83 1.32
C LEU A 86 -12.51 -8.07 0.43
N ALA A 87 -11.48 -8.90 0.35
CA ALA A 87 -11.48 -10.14 -0.43
C ALA A 87 -12.57 -11.13 0.03
N GLN A 88 -12.88 -11.13 1.32
CA GLN A 88 -13.90 -11.96 1.95
C GLN A 88 -15.30 -11.30 1.97
N SER A 89 -15.41 -10.04 1.57
CA SER A 89 -16.61 -9.20 1.72
C SER A 89 -17.14 -9.15 3.16
N ASN A 90 -16.25 -9.19 4.17
CA ASN A 90 -16.61 -9.26 5.58
C ASN A 90 -16.72 -7.85 6.20
N LYS A 91 -17.93 -7.27 6.13
CA LYS A 91 -18.22 -5.91 6.62
C LYS A 91 -17.98 -5.71 8.13
N THR A 92 -18.10 -6.76 8.94
CA THR A 92 -17.87 -6.64 10.39
C THR A 92 -16.40 -6.41 10.69
N ILE A 93 -15.50 -7.15 10.03
CA ILE A 93 -14.06 -6.95 10.17
C ILE A 93 -13.63 -5.60 9.56
N GLN A 94 -14.23 -5.20 8.44
CA GLN A 94 -13.98 -3.89 7.82
C GLN A 94 -14.28 -2.75 8.80
N ALA A 95 -15.45 -2.76 9.45
CA ALA A 95 -15.84 -1.75 10.43
C ALA A 95 -14.94 -1.74 11.68
N HIS A 96 -14.54 -2.93 12.16
CA HIS A 96 -13.59 -3.08 13.25
C HIS A 96 -12.23 -2.44 12.91
N CYS A 97 -11.66 -2.78 11.75
CA CYS A 97 -10.39 -2.22 11.30
C CYS A 97 -10.49 -0.71 11.13
N GLN A 98 -11.55 -0.19 10.50
CA GLN A 98 -11.73 1.24 10.25
C GLN A 98 -11.82 2.05 11.56
N LYS A 99 -12.50 1.51 12.58
CA LYS A 99 -12.56 2.09 13.93
C LYS A 99 -11.16 2.26 14.51
N TYR A 100 -10.36 1.20 14.49
CA TYR A 100 -9.03 1.23 15.11
C TYR A 100 -7.98 1.96 14.27
N LEU A 101 -8.03 1.87 12.94
CA LEU A 101 -7.20 2.70 12.05
C LEU A 101 -7.39 4.18 12.38
N THR A 102 -8.65 4.63 12.53
CA THR A 102 -8.95 6.02 12.93
C THR A 102 -8.34 6.37 14.30
N GLN A 103 -8.57 5.54 15.32
CA GLN A 103 -8.05 5.83 16.68
C GLN A 103 -6.52 5.85 16.74
N ILE A 104 -5.85 4.96 15.99
CA ILE A 104 -4.40 4.91 15.91
C ILE A 104 -3.85 6.13 15.16
N SER A 105 -4.46 6.53 14.03
CA SER A 105 -4.11 7.77 13.33
C SER A 105 -4.18 8.99 14.25
N GLU A 106 -5.25 9.11 15.03
CA GLU A 106 -5.42 10.19 16.02
C GLU A 106 -4.32 10.17 17.09
N CYS A 107 -3.96 9.00 17.62
CA CYS A 107 -2.90 8.87 18.62
C CYS A 107 -1.53 9.23 18.05
N ILE A 108 -1.22 8.81 16.82
CA ILE A 108 0.02 9.17 16.12
C ILE A 108 0.13 10.69 15.97
N LEU A 109 -0.91 11.33 15.42
CA LEU A 109 -0.93 12.77 15.19
C LEU A 109 -0.87 13.58 16.50
N ALA A 110 -1.61 13.16 17.53
CA ALA A 110 -1.58 13.82 18.84
C ALA A 110 -0.18 13.72 19.48
N THR A 111 0.44 12.55 19.44
CA THR A 111 1.78 12.34 20.00
C THR A 111 2.83 13.16 19.26
N LEU A 112 2.73 13.26 17.92
CA LEU A 112 3.58 14.12 17.10
C LEU A 112 3.44 15.60 17.47
N ASP A 113 2.20 16.08 17.60
CA ASP A 113 1.89 17.46 17.95
C ASP A 113 2.40 17.79 19.37
N ASP A 114 2.18 16.91 20.35
CA ASP A 114 2.67 17.13 21.71
C ASP A 114 4.21 17.08 21.81
N ALA A 115 4.86 16.13 21.13
CA ALA A 115 6.32 16.06 21.06
C ALA A 115 6.90 17.32 20.44
N THR A 116 6.25 17.85 19.40
CA THR A 116 6.63 19.10 18.75
C THR A 116 6.49 20.29 19.70
N ALA A 117 5.37 20.40 20.42
CA ALA A 117 5.18 21.46 21.41
C ALA A 117 6.27 21.42 22.50
N HIS A 118 6.62 20.22 22.97
CA HIS A 118 7.71 20.04 23.93
C HIS A 118 9.08 20.47 23.37
N ILE A 119 9.42 20.07 22.14
CA ILE A 119 10.68 20.48 21.51
C ILE A 119 10.76 22.01 21.40
N MET A 120 9.67 22.67 20.98
CA MET A 120 9.63 24.13 20.88
C MET A 120 9.71 24.82 22.25
N GLN A 121 9.02 24.31 23.28
CA GLN A 121 9.08 24.87 24.64
C GLN A 121 10.50 24.82 25.22
N TYR A 122 11.27 23.80 24.84
CA TYR A 122 12.65 23.59 25.26
C TYR A 122 13.67 23.89 24.15
N PHE A 123 13.36 24.85 23.27
CA PHE A 123 14.17 25.24 22.11
C PHE A 123 15.68 25.34 22.40
N ASP A 124 16.11 25.99 23.47
CA ASP A 124 17.53 26.16 23.82
C ASP A 124 18.24 24.86 24.25
N LYS A 125 17.51 23.78 24.49
CA LYS A 125 18.07 22.44 24.68
C LYS A 125 18.18 21.65 23.38
N PHE A 126 17.24 21.86 22.45
CA PHE A 126 17.08 21.03 21.25
C PHE A 126 17.54 21.70 19.95
N LEU A 127 17.48 23.01 19.89
CA LEU A 127 17.65 23.87 18.71
C LEU A 127 18.73 24.94 18.94
N SER A 128 19.61 24.79 19.92
CA SER A 128 20.71 25.76 20.19
C SER A 128 22.02 25.46 19.44
N SER A 129 21.98 24.54 18.47
CA SER A 129 23.10 24.20 17.59
C SER A 129 23.26 25.23 16.46
N ASP A 130 24.34 25.14 15.68
CA ASP A 130 24.71 26.09 14.60
C ASP A 130 23.63 26.31 13.50
N HIS A 131 22.54 25.53 13.49
CA HIS A 131 21.49 25.56 12.47
C HIS A 131 20.06 25.72 13.00
N ASP A 132 19.86 25.94 14.31
CA ASP A 132 18.53 26.09 14.94
C ASP A 132 17.53 24.97 14.57
N GLN A 133 18.02 23.73 14.55
CA GLN A 133 17.30 22.57 14.00
C GLN A 133 17.47 21.31 14.86
N PHE A 134 16.39 20.52 14.95
CA PHE A 134 16.37 19.19 15.54
C PHE A 134 15.88 18.18 14.49
N GLN A 135 16.60 17.07 14.34
CA GLN A 135 16.27 16.00 13.40
C GLN A 135 16.43 14.63 14.04
N LYS A 136 15.41 13.77 13.84
CA LYS A 136 15.38 12.39 14.28
C LYS A 136 14.82 11.51 13.15
N VAL A 137 15.63 10.55 12.72
CA VAL A 137 15.30 9.61 11.64
C VAL A 137 15.26 8.21 12.22
N GLU A 138 14.10 7.56 12.18
CA GLU A 138 13.89 6.18 12.61
C GLU A 138 13.08 5.41 11.56
N LYS A 139 13.14 4.08 11.59
CA LYS A 139 12.34 3.26 10.66
C LYS A 139 10.85 3.55 10.84
N GLY A 140 10.20 4.06 9.80
CA GLY A 140 8.77 4.34 9.75
C GLY A 140 8.38 5.79 10.08
N ILE A 141 9.29 6.57 10.66
CA ILE A 141 9.08 7.98 10.96
C ILE A 141 10.39 8.77 10.85
N GLU A 142 10.32 9.86 10.08
CA GLU A 142 11.38 10.86 10.04
C GLU A 142 10.80 12.20 10.51
N TYR A 143 11.53 12.89 11.38
CA TYR A 143 11.08 14.11 12.00
C TYR A 143 12.17 15.16 11.95
N GLY A 144 11.79 16.35 11.50
CA GLY A 144 12.62 17.54 11.48
C GLY A 144 11.83 18.73 11.98
N ILE A 145 12.44 19.57 12.80
CA ILE A 145 11.93 20.90 13.09
C ILE A 145 13.06 21.93 13.04
N TRP A 146 12.77 23.06 12.43
CA TRP A 146 13.65 24.21 12.33
C TRP A 146 12.91 25.45 12.79
N THR A 147 13.62 26.41 13.41
CA THR A 147 13.04 27.67 13.86
C THR A 147 13.74 28.87 13.26
N ASN A 148 12.96 29.87 12.80
CA ASN A 148 13.48 31.20 12.56
C ASN A 148 13.19 32.12 13.73
N ILE A 149 14.16 32.26 14.63
CA ILE A 149 14.12 33.23 15.75
C ILE A 149 15.01 34.44 15.45
N SER A 150 15.92 34.30 14.47
CA SER A 150 16.85 35.36 14.08
C SER A 150 16.16 36.40 13.22
N LYS A 151 16.49 37.68 13.36
CA LYS A 151 15.91 38.77 12.54
C LYS A 151 16.16 38.65 11.03
N ASN A 152 16.96 37.68 10.60
CA ASN A 152 17.22 37.40 9.19
C ASN A 152 16.18 36.41 8.67
N LEU A 153 15.60 36.72 7.51
CA LEU A 153 14.70 35.78 6.85
C LEU A 153 15.53 34.67 6.19
N ILE A 154 15.61 33.51 6.85
CA ILE A 154 16.13 32.28 6.26
C ILE A 154 15.00 31.66 5.45
N ARG A 155 15.32 31.37 4.19
CA ARG A 155 14.35 31.04 3.13
C ARG A 155 14.46 29.60 2.68
N TYR A 156 15.66 29.05 2.82
CA TYR A 156 16.03 27.71 2.45
C TYR A 156 16.30 26.95 3.74
N VAL A 157 15.52 25.91 3.99
CA VAL A 157 15.64 25.05 5.18
C VAL A 157 15.99 23.66 4.69
N ASP A 158 17.15 23.16 5.12
CA ASP A 158 17.67 21.86 4.72
C ASP A 158 17.65 20.90 5.91
N PHE A 159 16.87 19.84 5.80
CA PHE A 159 16.85 18.70 6.72
C PHE A 159 17.75 17.60 6.15
N ASP A 160 19.06 17.78 6.29
CA ASP A 160 20.10 16.95 5.69
C ASP A 160 19.97 15.44 5.99
N LYS A 161 19.58 15.06 7.23
CA LYS A 161 19.39 13.66 7.61
C LYS A 161 18.20 13.01 6.91
N MET A 162 17.16 13.81 6.66
CA MET A 162 15.94 13.40 5.95
C MET A 162 16.08 13.57 4.43
N LYS A 163 17.10 14.31 3.98
CA LYS A 163 17.26 14.79 2.60
C LYS A 163 16.03 15.57 2.11
N VAL A 164 15.36 16.29 3.01
CA VAL A 164 14.21 17.13 2.69
C VAL A 164 14.63 18.58 2.69
N ASN A 165 14.31 19.28 1.62
CA ASN A 165 14.53 20.72 1.52
C ASN A 165 13.21 21.46 1.31
N VAL A 166 13.08 22.61 1.97
CA VAL A 166 11.96 23.53 1.80
C VAL A 166 12.50 24.92 1.53
N GLU A 167 12.14 25.48 0.37
CA GLU A 167 12.43 26.85 -0.01
C GLU A 167 11.13 27.67 -0.02
N LEU A 168 11.05 28.60 0.92
CA LEU A 168 9.91 29.49 1.15
C LEU A 168 9.93 30.67 0.17
N ALA A 169 8.74 31.14 -0.20
CA ALA A 169 8.52 32.12 -1.25
C ALA A 169 8.72 33.57 -0.81
N LEU A 170 9.29 34.34 -1.75
CA LEU A 170 9.94 35.64 -1.66
C LEU A 170 9.20 36.79 -0.98
N LYS A 171 7.98 36.93 -1.47
CA LYS A 171 7.47 38.25 -1.85
C LYS A 171 6.36 38.60 -0.88
N GLY A 172 6.58 39.64 -0.09
CA GLY A 172 5.60 40.15 0.87
C GLY A 172 5.55 39.41 2.23
N MET A 173 6.35 38.37 2.45
CA MET A 173 6.57 37.86 3.81
C MET A 173 7.59 38.74 4.53
N GLY A 174 7.12 39.58 5.46
CA GLY A 174 8.00 40.25 6.42
C GLY A 174 8.72 39.25 7.33
N TYR A 175 9.61 39.74 8.20
CA TYR A 175 10.17 38.91 9.27
C TYR A 175 9.04 38.28 10.09
N GLN A 176 9.13 36.97 10.33
CA GLN A 176 8.19 36.25 11.17
C GLN A 176 8.96 35.23 12.01
N GLU A 177 8.64 35.18 13.30
CA GLU A 177 9.02 34.09 14.19
C GLU A 177 8.17 32.86 13.84
N ILE A 178 8.83 31.86 13.25
CA ILE A 178 8.18 30.67 12.68
C ILE A 178 8.96 29.42 13.01
N ALA A 179 8.26 28.32 13.27
CA ALA A 179 8.85 27.00 13.23
C ALA A 179 8.35 26.25 11.99
N LEU A 180 9.26 25.63 11.26
CA LEU A 180 8.94 24.73 10.15
C LEU A 180 9.16 23.30 10.64
N ARG A 181 8.09 22.53 10.72
CA ARG A 181 8.14 21.09 11.01
C ARG A 181 8.00 20.31 9.71
N VAL A 182 8.83 19.28 9.54
CA VAL A 182 8.69 18.26 8.50
C VAL A 182 8.60 16.91 9.18
N VAL A 183 7.56 16.14 8.88
CA VAL A 183 7.43 14.74 9.31
C VAL A 183 7.19 13.88 8.10
N HIS A 184 7.96 12.81 7.91
CA HIS A 184 7.61 11.73 7.01
C HIS A 184 7.10 10.54 7.81
N LEU A 185 5.92 10.02 7.48
CA LEU A 185 5.38 8.78 8.01
C LEU A 185 5.33 7.77 6.87
N SER A 186 5.83 6.55 7.08
CA SER A 186 5.79 5.51 6.05
C SER A 186 4.38 5.00 5.74
N GLU A 187 3.43 5.25 6.65
CA GLU A 187 2.04 4.84 6.50
C GLU A 187 1.16 6.02 6.07
N ASP A 188 0.28 5.77 5.11
CA ASP A 188 -0.83 6.66 4.81
C ASP A 188 -1.93 6.50 5.85
N ILE A 189 -1.85 7.33 6.89
CA ILE A 189 -2.81 7.33 7.99
C ILE A 189 -4.14 8.03 7.67
N PHE A 190 -4.34 8.49 6.42
CA PHE A 190 -5.50 9.27 6.01
C PHE A 190 -6.45 8.47 5.10
N SER A 191 -5.97 7.87 4.02
CA SER A 191 -6.85 7.25 3.00
C SER A 191 -7.79 6.20 3.58
N SER A 192 -7.29 5.33 4.46
CA SER A 192 -8.10 4.25 5.05
C SER A 192 -9.06 4.73 6.16
N THR A 193 -8.92 5.98 6.61
CA THR A 193 -9.86 6.63 7.55
C THR A 193 -10.94 7.44 6.82
N SER A 194 -10.79 7.64 5.51
CA SER A 194 -11.74 8.42 4.73
C SER A 194 -13.09 7.70 4.58
N PRO A 195 -14.21 8.40 4.73
CA PRO A 195 -15.51 7.89 4.28
C PRO A 195 -15.68 8.00 2.75
N ASN A 196 -14.81 8.74 2.07
CA ASN A 196 -14.93 9.04 0.64
C ASN A 196 -13.95 8.19 -0.19
N ILE A 197 -14.42 7.84 -1.39
CA ILE A 197 -13.63 7.12 -2.39
C ILE A 197 -12.45 7.98 -2.83
N GLN A 198 -11.26 7.37 -2.84
CA GLN A 198 -10.05 8.01 -3.34
C GLN A 198 -9.84 7.63 -4.82
N ASP A 199 -9.62 8.65 -5.65
CA ASP A 199 -9.26 8.49 -7.06
C ASP A 199 -7.75 8.26 -7.25
N VAL A 200 -6.98 8.39 -6.17
CA VAL A 200 -5.53 8.19 -6.14
C VAL A 200 -5.08 7.17 -5.09
N THR A 201 -3.88 6.63 -5.28
CA THR A 201 -3.18 5.78 -4.32
C THR A 201 -1.91 6.48 -3.86
N VAL A 202 -1.72 6.58 -2.55
CA VAL A 202 -0.49 7.11 -1.93
C VAL A 202 0.64 6.09 -2.02
N ILE A 203 1.82 6.54 -2.45
CA ILE A 203 3.02 5.71 -2.51
C ILE A 203 4.07 6.21 -1.51
N GLY A 204 4.66 5.28 -0.77
CA GLY A 204 5.76 5.60 0.15
C GLY A 204 5.41 6.46 1.37
N GLY A 205 4.11 6.57 1.70
CA GLY A 205 3.63 7.29 2.87
C GLY A 205 3.39 8.77 2.65
N ILE A 206 3.42 9.55 3.73
CA ILE A 206 2.97 10.94 3.75
C ILE A 206 4.02 11.87 4.36
N TYR A 207 3.94 13.14 3.97
CA TYR A 207 4.75 14.23 4.50
C TYR A 207 3.85 15.29 5.16
N LEU A 208 4.10 15.61 6.42
CA LEU A 208 3.48 16.72 7.14
C LEU A 208 4.49 17.87 7.14
N ILE A 209 4.23 18.94 6.39
CA ILE A 209 5.08 20.13 6.34
C ILE A 209 4.31 21.29 6.97
N ASP A 210 4.50 21.50 8.26
CA ASP A 210 3.73 22.47 9.03
C ASP A 210 4.49 23.77 9.27
N PHE A 211 3.78 24.88 9.07
CA PHE A 211 4.20 26.20 9.50
C PHE A 211 3.58 26.49 10.87
N LEU A 212 4.39 26.72 11.90
CA LEU A 212 3.94 26.77 13.29
C LEU A 212 4.30 28.09 13.96
N HIS A 213 3.46 28.52 14.91
CA HIS A 213 3.80 29.59 15.84
C HIS A 213 4.85 29.14 16.86
N ILE A 214 5.81 30.00 17.15
CA ILE A 214 6.81 29.81 18.20
C ILE A 214 6.20 30.21 19.57
N PRO A 215 6.36 29.39 20.63
CA PRO A 215 6.00 29.78 22.01
C PRO A 215 6.91 30.91 22.53
N PRO A 216 6.55 31.61 23.62
CA PRO A 216 7.41 32.66 24.18
C PRO A 216 8.84 32.15 24.46
N LEU A 217 9.82 32.90 23.96
CA LEU A 217 11.23 32.51 24.05
C LEU A 217 11.72 32.48 25.50
N VAL A 218 12.70 31.61 25.76
CA VAL A 218 13.35 31.52 27.07
C VAL A 218 14.04 32.84 27.42
N HIS A 219 13.81 33.31 28.64
CA HIS A 219 14.50 34.46 29.20
C HIS A 219 15.59 33.98 30.16
N THR A 220 16.83 34.45 29.99
CA THR A 220 17.92 34.14 30.91
C THR A 220 18.04 35.28 31.92
N CYS A 221 17.95 34.96 33.21
CA CYS A 221 18.12 35.87 34.31
C CYS A 221 19.19 35.30 35.25
N GLU A 222 20.39 35.87 35.22
CA GLU A 222 21.58 35.32 35.91
C GLU A 222 21.81 33.84 35.50
N ASP A 223 21.79 32.91 36.46
CA ASP A 223 21.94 31.46 36.24
C ASP A 223 20.60 30.74 35.96
N TRP A 224 19.48 31.48 35.97
CA TRP A 224 18.15 30.92 35.76
C TRP A 224 17.70 31.06 34.31
N LYS A 225 17.15 29.96 33.76
CA LYS A 225 16.39 29.97 32.50
C LYS A 225 14.90 29.97 32.83
N ILE A 226 14.23 31.06 32.53
CA ILE A 226 12.80 31.27 32.78
C ILE A 226 12.03 31.00 31.48
N ARG A 227 11.03 30.12 31.56
CA ARG A 227 10.11 29.83 30.44
C ARG A 227 8.71 30.19 30.84
N GLN A 228 8.00 30.88 29.95
CA GLN A 228 6.58 31.10 30.15
C GLN A 228 5.81 29.85 29.73
N ILE A 229 4.88 29.41 30.59
CA ILE A 229 3.94 28.35 30.25
C ILE A 229 2.71 29.02 29.64
N THR A 230 2.37 28.62 28.42
CA THR A 230 1.21 29.10 27.67
C THR A 230 0.51 27.91 27.01
N GLU A 231 -0.60 28.15 26.31
CA GLU A 231 -1.23 27.10 25.48
C GLU A 231 -0.25 26.48 24.48
N LEU A 232 0.69 27.28 23.94
CA LEU A 232 1.72 26.81 22.99
C LEU A 232 2.81 25.94 23.63
N SER A 233 2.84 25.85 24.96
CA SER A 233 3.76 24.96 25.69
C SER A 233 3.30 23.51 25.68
N HIS A 234 2.01 23.27 25.42
CA HIS A 234 1.39 21.94 25.41
C HIS A 234 0.78 21.59 24.06
N HIS A 235 0.47 22.57 23.22
CA HIS A 235 -0.16 22.37 21.93
C HIS A 235 0.54 23.17 20.84
N ILE A 236 0.55 22.64 19.62
CA ILE A 236 1.03 23.42 18.48
C ILE A 236 -0.08 24.29 17.90
N LYS A 237 0.31 25.44 17.36
CA LYS A 237 -0.60 26.28 16.58
C LYS A 237 -0.06 26.43 15.17
N ARG A 238 -0.78 25.79 14.24
CA ARG A 238 -0.58 25.86 12.80
C ARG A 238 -0.89 27.28 12.30
N LYS A 239 0.03 27.85 11.53
CA LYS A 239 -0.05 29.18 10.94
C LYS A 239 -0.36 29.05 9.45
N PRO A 240 -1.31 29.83 8.90
CA PRO A 240 -1.54 29.85 7.47
C PRO A 240 -0.30 30.42 6.76
N TYR A 241 0.08 29.80 5.66
CA TYR A 241 1.19 30.26 4.84
C TYR A 241 0.70 31.31 3.84
N THR A 242 0.51 32.55 4.29
CA THR A 242 -0.05 33.64 3.47
C THR A 242 0.87 34.85 3.42
N VAL A 243 0.70 35.66 2.38
CA VAL A 243 1.38 36.95 2.22
C VAL A 243 0.42 38.07 2.65
N THR A 244 0.90 38.99 3.47
CA THR A 244 0.17 40.20 3.84
C THR A 244 0.81 41.39 3.14
N ASN A 245 0.09 42.02 2.20
CA ASN A 245 0.56 43.25 1.58
C ASN A 245 0.39 44.41 2.58
N ASN A 246 1.53 44.99 3.01
CA ASN A 246 1.59 46.06 4.01
C ASN A 246 0.82 47.34 3.62
N GLU A 247 0.40 47.49 2.37
CA GLU A 247 -0.25 48.70 1.86
C GLU A 247 -1.79 48.64 1.92
N ASN A 248 -2.42 47.45 1.89
CA ASN A 248 -3.90 47.34 1.80
C ASN A 248 -4.57 46.32 2.76
N GLN A 249 -3.83 45.59 3.62
CA GLN A 249 -4.40 44.50 4.45
C GLN A 249 -5.20 43.43 3.66
N GLU A 250 -5.13 43.41 2.33
CA GLU A 250 -5.67 42.33 1.53
C GLU A 250 -4.72 41.13 1.64
N VAL A 251 -5.28 39.99 2.02
CA VAL A 251 -4.58 38.71 2.09
C VAL A 251 -4.57 38.13 0.67
N GLU A 252 -3.43 38.19 -0.01
CA GLU A 252 -3.23 37.43 -1.24
C GLU A 252 -3.19 35.93 -0.92
N GLY A 253 -3.53 35.09 -1.91
CA GLY A 253 -3.45 33.64 -1.78
C GLY A 253 -2.06 33.16 -1.33
N PRO A 254 -1.97 31.94 -0.76
CA PRO A 254 -0.70 31.38 -0.31
C PRO A 254 0.31 31.34 -1.47
N PRO A 255 1.53 31.87 -1.31
CA PRO A 255 2.52 31.80 -2.37
C PRO A 255 3.03 30.35 -2.50
N PRO A 256 3.62 29.96 -3.65
CA PRO A 256 4.09 28.59 -3.83
C PRO A 256 5.45 28.39 -3.14
N ALA A 257 5.54 27.46 -2.18
CA ALA A 257 6.81 26.99 -1.61
C ALA A 257 7.38 25.86 -2.46
N LYS A 258 8.70 25.84 -2.65
CA LYS A 258 9.39 24.73 -3.31
C LYS A 258 9.77 23.70 -2.27
N VAL A 259 9.45 22.44 -2.55
CA VAL A 259 9.74 21.31 -1.67
C VAL A 259 10.50 20.27 -2.47
N THR A 260 11.59 19.77 -1.90
CA THR A 260 12.35 18.64 -2.42
C THR A 260 12.37 17.54 -1.38
N ILE A 261 11.93 16.34 -1.74
CA ILE A 261 11.88 15.15 -0.87
C ILE A 261 12.63 14.00 -1.54
N PRO A 262 13.16 13.02 -0.78
CA PRO A 262 13.66 11.79 -1.38
C PRO A 262 12.51 10.98 -1.99
N ALA A 263 12.79 10.29 -3.09
CA ALA A 263 11.93 9.23 -3.59
C ALA A 263 11.77 8.17 -2.49
N PRO A 264 10.53 7.78 -2.13
CA PRO A 264 10.32 6.88 -1.02
C PRO A 264 11.03 5.53 -1.23
N HIS A 265 11.70 5.05 -0.20
CA HIS A 265 12.45 3.80 -0.27
C HIS A 265 11.50 2.63 -0.60
N GLY A 266 11.87 1.86 -1.62
CA GLY A 266 11.10 0.69 -2.06
C GLY A 266 9.84 1.03 -2.86
N CYS A 267 9.77 2.22 -3.44
CA CYS A 267 8.67 2.64 -4.31
C CYS A 267 9.17 2.89 -5.74
N LEU A 268 8.39 2.45 -6.71
CA LEU A 268 8.67 2.71 -8.12
C LEU A 268 8.20 4.11 -8.49
N ILE A 269 9.12 4.95 -8.99
CA ILE A 269 8.79 6.23 -9.62
C ILE A 269 8.73 6.03 -11.14
N ARG A 270 7.51 6.04 -11.69
CA ARG A 270 7.21 5.65 -13.09
C ARG A 270 7.28 6.79 -14.13
N SER A 271 7.48 8.02 -13.68
CA SER A 271 7.42 9.23 -14.50
C SER A 271 8.44 10.25 -14.01
N ASP A 272 9.07 10.97 -14.93
CA ASP A 272 9.94 12.12 -14.66
C ASP A 272 9.16 13.29 -14.05
N LYS A 273 7.83 13.25 -14.12
CA LYS A 273 6.90 14.22 -13.52
C LYS A 273 5.94 13.48 -12.59
N PRO A 274 6.41 13.02 -11.41
CA PRO A 274 5.54 12.34 -10.45
C PRO A 274 4.43 13.28 -10.00
N GLN A 275 3.26 12.72 -9.70
CA GLN A 275 2.16 13.51 -9.15
C GLN A 275 2.30 13.58 -7.63
N VAL A 276 2.03 14.76 -7.08
CA VAL A 276 1.96 15.01 -5.64
C VAL A 276 0.58 15.57 -5.35
N ALA A 277 -0.01 15.15 -4.25
CA ALA A 277 -1.31 15.62 -3.78
C ALA A 277 -1.22 16.04 -2.31
N TRP A 278 -2.14 16.89 -1.88
CA TRP A 278 -2.35 17.24 -0.48
C TRP A 278 -3.69 16.72 0.03
N TRP A 279 -3.77 16.45 1.32
CA TRP A 279 -4.99 15.95 1.94
C TRP A 279 -5.98 17.09 2.20
N ASN A 280 -7.12 17.07 1.51
CA ASN A 280 -8.21 18.01 1.75
C ASN A 280 -9.06 17.53 2.93
N GLU A 281 -8.82 18.10 4.10
CA GLU A 281 -9.51 17.73 5.33
C GLU A 281 -11.04 17.96 5.29
N LYS A 282 -11.52 18.93 4.49
CA LYS A 282 -12.97 19.21 4.36
C LYS A 282 -13.67 18.15 3.53
N GLU A 283 -13.04 17.74 2.44
CA GLU A 283 -13.59 16.76 1.49
C GLU A 283 -13.14 15.34 1.81
N LYS A 284 -12.19 15.15 2.72
CA LYS A 284 -11.59 13.86 3.07
C LYS A 284 -11.07 13.11 1.83
N ILE A 285 -10.42 13.83 0.91
CA ILE A 285 -9.81 13.27 -0.29
C ILE A 285 -8.42 13.86 -0.53
N TRP A 286 -7.57 13.15 -1.27
CA TRP A 286 -6.33 13.69 -1.81
C TRP A 286 -6.61 14.58 -3.03
N SER A 287 -6.12 15.81 -3.01
CA SER A 287 -6.27 16.78 -4.12
C SER A 287 -4.91 17.16 -4.71
N ARG A 288 -4.86 17.27 -6.03
CA ARG A 288 -3.68 17.74 -6.78
C ARG A 288 -3.67 19.26 -6.98
N GLU A 289 -4.75 19.94 -6.60
CA GLU A 289 -4.88 21.39 -6.76
C GLU A 289 -3.75 22.11 -5.99
N GLY A 290 -3.20 23.17 -6.57
CA GLY A 290 -2.14 23.96 -5.93
C GLY A 290 -0.75 23.32 -5.93
N ILE A 291 -0.58 22.16 -6.56
CA ILE A 291 0.72 21.51 -6.80
C ILE A 291 1.17 21.78 -8.25
N THR A 292 2.40 22.26 -8.42
CA THR A 292 2.95 22.59 -9.76
C THR A 292 4.44 22.24 -9.87
N ASN A 293 4.97 22.25 -11.10
CA ASN A 293 6.40 22.03 -11.39
C ASN A 293 7.01 20.77 -10.74
N SER A 294 6.26 19.65 -10.73
CA SER A 294 6.80 18.40 -10.24
C SER A 294 7.84 17.82 -11.20
N SER A 295 8.93 17.32 -10.64
CA SER A 295 10.04 16.71 -11.35
C SER A 295 10.70 15.64 -10.49
N TYR A 296 11.20 14.59 -11.13
CA TYR A 296 11.98 13.53 -10.51
C TYR A 296 13.34 13.46 -11.19
N GLU A 297 14.40 13.41 -10.38
CA GLU A 297 15.77 13.23 -10.84
C GLU A 297 16.27 11.83 -10.45
N PRO A 298 16.34 10.87 -11.39
CA PRO A 298 16.72 9.49 -11.07
C PRO A 298 18.14 9.32 -10.51
N GLU A 299 19.07 10.21 -10.88
CA GLU A 299 20.46 10.14 -10.42
C GLU A 299 20.61 10.45 -8.93
N THR A 300 19.85 11.44 -8.44
CA THR A 300 19.85 11.86 -7.03
C THR A 300 18.76 11.16 -6.21
N GLY A 301 17.75 10.61 -6.88
CA GLY A 301 16.58 10.02 -6.27
C GLY A 301 15.70 11.06 -5.58
N LEU A 302 15.68 12.31 -6.08
CA LEU A 302 14.95 13.42 -5.47
C LEU A 302 13.73 13.81 -6.29
N ILE A 303 12.62 14.08 -5.60
CA ILE A 303 11.39 14.62 -6.17
C ILE A 303 11.28 16.09 -5.74
N THR A 304 11.17 16.99 -6.70
CA THR A 304 11.01 18.43 -6.46
C THR A 304 9.67 18.90 -7.02
N PHE A 305 8.92 19.66 -6.23
CA PHE A 305 7.63 20.24 -6.62
C PHE A 305 7.39 21.60 -5.93
N MET A 306 6.43 22.36 -6.44
CA MET A 306 5.94 23.59 -5.82
C MET A 306 4.55 23.34 -5.23
N THR A 307 4.28 23.87 -4.04
CA THR A 307 2.98 23.72 -3.35
C THR A 307 2.50 25.04 -2.74
N THR A 308 1.21 25.31 -2.85
CA THR A 308 0.52 26.37 -2.10
C THR A 308 -0.15 25.87 -0.82
N HIS A 309 -0.04 24.58 -0.52
CA HIS A 309 -0.71 23.89 0.59
C HIS A 309 0.29 23.44 1.66
N LEU A 310 0.99 24.40 2.27
CA LEU A 310 1.70 24.12 3.52
C LEU A 310 0.71 23.95 4.67
N THR A 311 1.12 23.20 5.68
CA THR A 311 0.32 22.86 6.86
C THR A 311 -0.86 21.94 6.54
N CYS A 312 -0.76 21.22 5.42
CA CYS A 312 -1.60 20.08 5.03
C CYS A 312 -0.70 18.86 4.79
N PRO A 313 -1.18 17.63 5.04
CA PRO A 313 -0.47 16.43 4.62
C PRO A 313 -0.26 16.41 3.11
N LEU A 314 0.90 15.95 2.67
CA LEU A 314 1.32 15.82 1.27
C LEU A 314 1.74 14.37 1.00
N ALA A 315 1.53 13.90 -0.22
CA ALA A 315 1.92 12.55 -0.63
C ALA A 315 2.26 12.50 -2.11
N VAL A 316 3.21 11.63 -2.47
CA VAL A 316 3.39 11.22 -3.87
C VAL A 316 2.26 10.23 -4.18
N VAL A 317 1.60 10.41 -5.32
CA VAL A 317 0.39 9.64 -5.65
C VAL A 317 0.39 9.12 -7.09
N TYR A 318 -0.34 8.04 -7.31
CA TYR A 318 -0.73 7.56 -8.64
C TYR A 318 -2.24 7.53 -8.80
N ASP A 319 -2.72 7.69 -10.03
CA ASP A 319 -4.13 7.43 -10.35
C ASP A 319 -4.45 5.97 -9.97
N ASN A 320 -5.50 5.79 -9.18
CA ASN A 320 -5.87 4.51 -8.57
C ASN A 320 -6.20 3.43 -9.62
N ASN A 321 -6.51 3.83 -10.86
CA ASN A 321 -6.93 2.95 -11.95
C ASN A 321 -5.80 2.49 -12.90
N ILE A 322 -4.57 2.96 -12.72
CA ILE A 322 -3.47 2.69 -13.68
C ILE A 322 -3.18 1.19 -13.81
N ASP A 323 -3.11 0.47 -12.70
CA ASP A 323 -2.71 -0.95 -12.68
C ASP A 323 -3.89 -1.92 -12.62
N LYS A 324 -5.11 -1.38 -12.53
CA LYS A 324 -6.34 -2.13 -12.35
C LYS A 324 -6.85 -2.77 -13.64
N SER A 325 -6.47 -2.23 -14.79
CA SER A 325 -6.89 -2.76 -16.10
C SER A 325 -5.80 -3.63 -16.72
N PHE A 326 -6.12 -4.87 -17.05
CA PHE A 326 -5.18 -5.80 -17.71
C PHE A 326 -5.46 -5.94 -19.20
N HIS A 327 -4.42 -5.93 -20.04
CA HIS A 327 -4.54 -6.31 -21.45
C HIS A 327 -4.71 -7.83 -21.57
N LYS A 328 -3.96 -8.57 -20.74
CA LYS A 328 -3.98 -10.02 -20.67
C LYS A 328 -3.68 -10.44 -19.24
N TRP A 329 -4.32 -11.51 -18.77
CA TRP A 329 -3.90 -12.20 -17.56
C TRP A 329 -3.98 -13.71 -17.78
N VAL A 330 -3.13 -14.46 -17.08
CA VAL A 330 -3.07 -15.91 -17.16
C VAL A 330 -2.83 -16.45 -15.75
N LEU A 331 -3.55 -17.52 -15.43
CA LEU A 331 -3.33 -18.33 -14.24
C LEU A 331 -2.93 -19.73 -14.69
N PHE A 332 -1.80 -20.24 -14.21
CA PHE A 332 -1.35 -21.57 -14.58
C PHE A 332 -0.58 -22.27 -13.45
N PRO A 333 -0.73 -23.60 -13.30
CA PRO A 333 0.10 -24.37 -12.38
C PRO A 333 1.55 -24.42 -12.89
N ALA A 334 2.52 -24.34 -11.97
CA ALA A 334 3.95 -24.39 -12.31
C ALA A 334 4.66 -25.58 -11.62
N PRO A 335 4.31 -26.83 -11.97
CA PRO A 335 4.82 -28.03 -11.31
C PRO A 335 6.34 -28.23 -11.50
N HIS A 336 6.92 -27.61 -12.53
CA HIS A 336 8.36 -27.62 -12.79
C HIS A 336 9.15 -26.75 -11.81
N ILE A 337 8.51 -25.76 -11.17
CA ILE A 337 9.11 -24.92 -10.12
C ILE A 337 9.03 -25.61 -8.78
N GLY A 338 7.90 -26.27 -8.52
CA GLY A 338 7.66 -26.97 -7.27
C GLY A 338 6.25 -27.50 -7.17
N LYS A 339 6.04 -28.37 -6.19
CA LYS A 339 4.73 -28.94 -5.89
C LYS A 339 3.79 -27.85 -5.34
N ASP A 340 2.54 -27.86 -5.76
CA ASP A 340 1.48 -26.97 -5.27
C ASP A 340 1.83 -25.48 -5.46
N ILE A 341 2.40 -25.16 -6.63
CA ILE A 341 2.74 -23.81 -7.04
C ILE A 341 1.84 -23.38 -8.19
N CYS A 342 1.25 -22.20 -8.04
CA CYS A 342 0.49 -21.52 -9.08
C CYS A 342 1.16 -20.19 -9.42
N VAL A 343 1.08 -19.78 -10.68
CA VAL A 343 1.57 -18.48 -11.14
C VAL A 343 0.39 -17.67 -11.64
N PHE A 344 0.24 -16.47 -11.09
CA PHE A 344 -0.63 -15.42 -11.62
C PHE A 344 0.24 -14.43 -12.38
N GLN A 345 -0.01 -14.29 -13.68
CA GLN A 345 0.66 -13.33 -14.55
C GLN A 345 -0.36 -12.38 -15.13
N ALA A 346 -0.13 -11.08 -15.00
CA ALA A 346 -0.98 -10.04 -15.55
C ALA A 346 -0.14 -9.00 -16.30
N THR A 347 -0.56 -8.68 -17.52
CA THR A 347 0.01 -7.63 -18.36
C THR A 347 -0.87 -6.39 -18.22
N PRO A 348 -0.40 -5.31 -17.57
CA PRO A 348 -1.18 -4.09 -17.43
C PRO A 348 -1.52 -3.47 -18.79
N LYS A 349 -2.69 -2.83 -18.92
CA LYS A 349 -2.96 -1.97 -20.08
C LYS A 349 -2.07 -0.74 -19.97
N ILE A 350 -1.40 -0.38 -21.06
CA ILE A 350 -0.63 0.86 -21.14
C ILE A 350 -1.62 2.02 -21.15
N GLY A 351 -1.62 2.83 -20.09
CA GLY A 351 -2.34 4.11 -20.07
C GLY A 351 -1.56 5.18 -20.82
N GLU A 352 -2.25 6.14 -21.44
CA GLU A 352 -1.62 7.29 -22.07
C GLU A 352 -0.69 8.02 -21.07
N GLY A 353 0.58 8.20 -21.43
CA GLY A 353 1.55 8.95 -20.62
C GLY A 353 2.23 8.18 -19.48
N THR A 354 2.03 6.86 -19.37
CA THR A 354 2.74 6.01 -18.40
C THR A 354 3.84 5.18 -19.06
N SER A 355 4.98 5.05 -18.40
CA SER A 355 6.03 4.10 -18.82
C SER A 355 5.48 2.67 -18.72
N SER A 356 5.73 1.84 -19.72
CA SER A 356 5.28 0.45 -19.73
C SER A 356 5.86 -0.30 -18.52
N LEU A 357 4.99 -0.75 -17.62
CA LEU A 357 5.35 -1.69 -16.57
C LEU A 357 5.58 -3.06 -17.21
N ASP A 358 6.62 -3.77 -16.76
CA ASP A 358 6.79 -5.19 -17.12
C ASP A 358 5.60 -6.01 -16.61
N ASP A 359 5.43 -7.22 -17.16
CA ASP A 359 4.40 -8.15 -16.68
C ASP A 359 4.50 -8.33 -15.16
N ILE A 360 3.35 -8.25 -14.49
CA ILE A 360 3.23 -8.52 -13.07
C ILE A 360 3.09 -10.02 -12.91
N VAL A 361 4.08 -10.65 -12.29
CA VAL A 361 4.12 -12.10 -12.06
C VAL A 361 4.17 -12.36 -10.57
N ILE A 362 3.15 -13.03 -10.04
CA ILE A 362 3.03 -13.42 -8.64
C ILE A 362 3.10 -14.94 -8.55
N LEU A 363 4.04 -15.42 -7.74
CA LEU A 363 4.16 -16.83 -7.41
C LEU A 363 3.34 -17.13 -6.17
N ILE A 364 2.50 -18.15 -6.22
CA ILE A 364 1.58 -18.54 -5.15
C ILE A 364 1.91 -19.96 -4.72
N HIS A 365 2.06 -20.17 -3.41
CA HIS A 365 2.31 -21.45 -2.81
C HIS A 365 1.59 -21.54 -1.47
N LYS A 366 0.58 -22.42 -1.38
CA LYS A 366 -0.29 -22.55 -0.20
C LYS A 366 -0.94 -21.21 0.17
N ASP A 367 -0.80 -20.78 1.41
CA ASP A 367 -1.31 -19.53 2.00
C ASP A 367 -0.43 -18.30 1.70
N LYS A 368 0.65 -18.48 0.92
CA LYS A 368 1.66 -17.44 0.70
C LYS A 368 1.88 -17.15 -0.78
N CYS A 369 2.33 -15.94 -1.05
CA CYS A 369 2.73 -15.50 -2.36
C CYS A 369 3.90 -14.52 -2.27
N ARG A 370 4.55 -14.30 -3.41
CA ARG A 370 5.61 -13.30 -3.57
C ARG A 370 5.65 -12.78 -5.00
N LEU A 371 6.25 -11.61 -5.19
CA LEU A 371 6.47 -11.04 -6.51
C LEU A 371 7.62 -11.77 -7.23
N ILE A 372 7.53 -11.91 -8.54
CA ILE A 372 8.64 -12.36 -9.41
C ILE A 372 9.00 -11.29 -10.42
N SER A 373 8.00 -10.59 -10.96
CA SER A 373 8.17 -9.49 -11.91
C SER A 373 7.12 -8.42 -11.61
N PRO A 374 7.42 -7.10 -11.74
CA PRO A 374 8.66 -6.52 -12.27
C PRO A 374 9.88 -6.70 -11.35
N SER A 375 11.02 -7.11 -11.93
CA SER A 375 12.29 -7.30 -11.22
C SER A 375 13.06 -5.98 -11.16
N LYS A 376 12.73 -5.14 -10.17
CA LYS A 376 13.37 -3.84 -9.93
C LYS A 376 13.99 -3.80 -8.54
N PRO A 377 15.13 -3.10 -8.33
CA PRO A 377 15.79 -3.00 -7.01
C PRO A 377 14.86 -2.51 -5.90
N GLU A 378 13.95 -1.59 -6.22
CA GLU A 378 12.98 -1.02 -5.29
C GLU A 378 11.99 -2.07 -4.77
N LEU A 379 11.73 -3.13 -5.55
CA LEU A 379 10.79 -4.19 -5.22
C LEU A 379 11.46 -5.46 -4.71
N GLU A 380 12.79 -5.45 -4.50
CA GLU A 380 13.55 -6.64 -4.14
C GLU A 380 12.98 -7.34 -2.89
N GLN A 381 12.59 -6.57 -1.88
CA GLN A 381 11.99 -7.11 -0.66
C GLN A 381 10.70 -7.92 -0.94
N LEU A 382 9.88 -7.49 -1.91
CA LEU A 382 8.65 -8.18 -2.31
C LEU A 382 8.92 -9.43 -3.15
N THR A 383 10.09 -9.52 -3.77
CA THR A 383 10.52 -10.70 -4.54
C THR A 383 11.13 -11.81 -3.66
N ILE A 384 11.73 -11.42 -2.53
CA ILE A 384 12.35 -12.35 -1.59
C ILE A 384 11.34 -12.88 -0.58
N ASN A 385 10.51 -11.99 -0.02
CA ASN A 385 9.65 -12.32 1.11
C ASN A 385 8.35 -13.01 0.68
N TRP A 386 8.04 -14.13 1.34
CA TRP A 386 6.73 -14.77 1.23
C TRP A 386 5.77 -14.16 2.25
N SER A 387 4.63 -13.66 1.77
CA SER A 387 3.57 -13.10 2.59
C SER A 387 2.21 -13.60 2.13
N ASN A 388 1.16 -13.40 2.94
CA ASN A 388 -0.19 -13.70 2.47
C ASN A 388 -0.59 -12.75 1.31
N PRO A 389 -1.58 -13.10 0.49
CA PRO A 389 -1.97 -12.28 -0.66
C PRO A 389 -2.42 -10.86 -0.35
N ALA A 390 -3.20 -10.66 0.71
CA ALA A 390 -3.65 -9.32 1.09
C ALA A 390 -2.46 -8.41 1.40
N LYS A 391 -1.50 -8.92 2.19
CA LYS A 391 -0.27 -8.23 2.55
C LYS A 391 0.60 -7.93 1.33
N LEU A 392 0.83 -8.91 0.44
CA LEU A 392 1.59 -8.66 -0.79
C LEU A 392 0.95 -7.57 -1.66
N LEU A 393 -0.36 -7.62 -1.88
CA LEU A 393 -1.06 -6.64 -2.71
C LEU A 393 -1.07 -5.24 -2.07
N SER A 394 -1.19 -5.16 -0.73
CA SER A 394 -1.07 -3.90 0.02
C SER A 394 0.35 -3.31 -0.10
N ASP A 395 1.38 -4.13 0.05
CA ASP A 395 2.77 -3.69 -0.05
C ASP A 395 3.12 -3.29 -1.49
N LEU A 396 2.59 -4.00 -2.50
CA LEU A 396 2.69 -3.59 -3.91
C LEU A 396 2.03 -2.23 -4.14
N ALA A 397 0.82 -2.01 -3.62
CA ALA A 397 0.13 -0.72 -3.76
C ALA A 397 0.96 0.43 -3.18
N LYS A 398 1.54 0.23 -1.99
CA LYS A 398 2.45 1.21 -1.35
C LYS A 398 3.74 1.43 -2.13
N ALA A 399 4.24 0.38 -2.78
CA ALA A 399 5.41 0.44 -3.66
C ALA A 399 5.09 1.03 -5.04
N GLY A 400 3.83 1.39 -5.30
CA GLY A 400 3.38 2.03 -6.52
C GLY A 400 2.93 1.08 -7.61
N ILE A 401 2.49 -0.13 -7.29
CA ILE A 401 1.75 -1.06 -8.17
C ILE A 401 0.42 -1.43 -7.50
N ASN A 402 -0.68 -0.76 -7.83
CA ASN A 402 -1.95 -0.97 -7.14
C ASN A 402 -2.92 -1.89 -7.88
N LEU A 403 -2.95 -3.16 -7.46
CA LEU A 403 -3.89 -4.15 -7.98
C LEU A 403 -5.19 -4.25 -7.17
N ILE A 404 -5.35 -3.51 -6.07
CA ILE A 404 -6.49 -3.70 -5.17
C ILE A 404 -7.69 -2.89 -5.66
N PHE A 405 -8.75 -3.57 -6.07
CA PHE A 405 -10.07 -2.99 -6.30
C PHE A 405 -10.89 -2.94 -5.02
N ARG A 406 -11.49 -1.78 -4.72
CA ARG A 406 -12.54 -1.67 -3.68
C ARG A 406 -13.92 -1.64 -4.35
N TYR A 407 -14.89 -2.37 -3.81
CA TYR A 407 -16.25 -2.45 -4.40
C TYR A 407 -16.98 -1.10 -4.46
N ASP A 408 -16.60 -0.18 -3.58
CA ASP A 408 -17.17 1.17 -3.54
C ASP A 408 -16.48 2.11 -4.54
N GLU A 409 -15.30 1.73 -5.05
CA GLU A 409 -14.56 2.48 -6.05
C GLU A 409 -15.14 2.21 -7.45
N ASP A 410 -16.13 3.05 -7.81
CA ASP A 410 -16.46 3.51 -9.18
C ASP A 410 -17.82 3.08 -9.80
N PRO A 411 -18.84 3.98 -9.79
CA PRO A 411 -20.04 3.86 -10.62
C PRO A 411 -19.86 4.32 -12.09
N SER A 412 -18.68 4.80 -12.51
CA SER A 412 -18.41 5.26 -13.88
C SER A 412 -17.73 4.23 -14.79
N SER A 413 -17.03 3.23 -14.21
CA SER A 413 -16.76 1.94 -14.84
C SER A 413 -18.00 1.03 -14.95
N ALA A 414 -19.11 1.41 -14.31
CA ALA A 414 -20.40 0.72 -14.31
C ALA A 414 -21.18 0.79 -15.64
N LYS A 415 -20.51 0.87 -16.80
CA LYS A 415 -21.16 0.56 -18.09
C LYS A 415 -21.47 -0.93 -18.25
N ALA A 416 -20.96 -1.78 -17.37
CA ALA A 416 -21.52 -3.09 -17.11
C ALA A 416 -21.38 -3.40 -15.62
N VAL A 417 -22.45 -3.16 -14.84
CA VAL A 417 -22.60 -3.80 -13.53
C VAL A 417 -22.66 -5.30 -13.81
N LYS A 418 -21.50 -5.97 -13.86
CA LYS A 418 -21.46 -7.42 -13.83
C LYS A 418 -22.13 -7.83 -12.52
N ALA A 419 -23.03 -8.82 -12.58
CA ALA A 419 -23.63 -9.32 -11.36
C ALA A 419 -22.51 -9.80 -10.44
N MET A 420 -22.36 -9.13 -9.29
CA MET A 420 -21.30 -9.41 -8.31
C MET A 420 -21.27 -10.89 -7.93
N ASP A 421 -22.44 -11.52 -7.89
CA ASP A 421 -22.61 -12.96 -7.64
C ASP A 421 -22.04 -13.81 -8.79
N MET A 422 -22.18 -13.41 -10.06
CA MET A 422 -21.60 -14.13 -11.19
C MET A 422 -20.07 -14.06 -11.18
N GLU A 423 -19.51 -12.89 -10.89
CA GLU A 423 -18.06 -12.71 -10.79
C GLU A 423 -17.49 -13.54 -9.62
N LYS A 424 -18.14 -13.49 -8.46
CA LYS A 424 -17.76 -14.30 -7.31
C LYS A 424 -17.82 -15.80 -7.62
N ASN A 425 -18.88 -16.27 -8.27
CA ASN A 425 -19.02 -17.66 -8.68
C ASN A 425 -17.95 -18.06 -9.72
N ALA A 426 -17.59 -17.16 -10.63
CA ALA A 426 -16.52 -17.39 -11.60
C ALA A 426 -15.16 -17.52 -10.91
N TYR A 427 -14.83 -16.64 -9.95
CA TYR A 427 -13.61 -16.77 -9.16
C TYR A 427 -13.60 -18.02 -8.29
N GLU A 428 -14.75 -18.41 -7.73
CA GLU A 428 -14.88 -19.69 -7.04
C GLU A 428 -14.58 -20.87 -7.97
N GLY A 429 -15.12 -20.88 -9.18
CA GLY A 429 -14.83 -21.90 -10.20
C GLY A 429 -13.37 -21.92 -10.64
N ILE A 430 -12.80 -20.78 -11.02
CA ILE A 430 -11.41 -20.64 -11.50
C ILE A 430 -10.40 -21.10 -10.45
N SER A 431 -10.71 -20.85 -9.16
CA SER A 431 -9.81 -21.20 -8.07
C SER A 431 -9.76 -22.69 -7.77
N LEU A 432 -10.77 -23.49 -8.14
CA LEU A 432 -10.84 -24.91 -7.82
C LEU A 432 -9.90 -25.72 -8.73
N PRO A 433 -9.14 -26.69 -8.18
CA PRO A 433 -8.41 -27.66 -9.00
C PRO A 433 -9.41 -28.53 -9.78
N CYS A 434 -9.05 -28.93 -11.00
CA CYS A 434 -9.79 -29.95 -11.75
C CYS A 434 -9.81 -31.27 -10.95
N GLU A 435 -10.84 -31.48 -10.14
CA GLU A 435 -11.21 -32.78 -9.61
C GLU A 435 -12.44 -33.24 -10.41
N ASP A 436 -12.28 -34.34 -11.16
CA ASP A 436 -13.35 -35.12 -11.80
C ASP A 436 -14.49 -34.32 -12.44
N ILE A 437 -14.32 -33.97 -13.71
CA ILE A 437 -15.42 -33.50 -14.54
C ILE A 437 -15.55 -34.43 -15.75
N ASP A 438 -16.34 -35.48 -15.59
CA ASP A 438 -16.73 -36.38 -16.68
C ASP A 438 -17.74 -35.74 -17.67
N GLU A 439 -18.16 -34.48 -17.49
CA GLU A 439 -19.16 -33.87 -18.39
C GLU A 439 -19.20 -32.33 -18.35
N LEU A 440 -18.05 -31.66 -18.49
CA LEU A 440 -18.03 -30.30 -19.04
C LEU A 440 -17.09 -30.34 -20.23
N ASP A 441 -17.66 -30.17 -21.41
CA ASP A 441 -16.98 -29.49 -22.49
C ASP A 441 -16.23 -28.30 -21.87
N LEU A 442 -14.91 -28.26 -22.10
CA LEU A 442 -14.05 -27.14 -21.75
C LEU A 442 -14.55 -25.90 -22.48
N VAL A 443 -15.58 -25.25 -21.92
CA VAL A 443 -16.01 -23.93 -22.32
C VAL A 443 -14.97 -22.98 -21.77
N GLU A 444 -14.09 -22.56 -22.68
CA GLU A 444 -13.37 -21.32 -22.66
C GLU A 444 -14.19 -20.22 -21.93
N ILE A 445 -13.80 -19.82 -20.71
CA ILE A 445 -14.39 -18.62 -20.09
C ILE A 445 -13.76 -17.40 -20.77
N ARG A 446 -14.26 -17.05 -21.96
CA ARG A 446 -14.06 -15.75 -22.59
C ARG A 446 -15.12 -14.78 -22.07
N TYR A 447 -14.70 -13.63 -21.55
CA TYR A 447 -15.59 -12.49 -21.33
C TYR A 447 -15.43 -11.51 -22.51
N GLU A 448 -16.25 -11.67 -23.56
CA GLU A 448 -16.42 -10.65 -24.60
C GLU A 448 -17.55 -9.69 -24.18
N ASN A 449 -17.23 -8.42 -23.93
CA ASN A 449 -18.24 -7.36 -23.93
C ASN A 449 -18.69 -7.14 -25.39
N LYS A 450 -19.79 -7.75 -25.82
CA LYS A 450 -20.47 -7.42 -27.08
C LYS A 450 -21.62 -6.47 -26.81
N PHE A 451 -21.37 -5.17 -27.02
CA PHE A 451 -22.44 -4.28 -27.51
C PHE A 451 -22.75 -4.71 -28.96
N ASN A 452 -24.03 -4.88 -29.26
CA ASN A 452 -24.56 -5.27 -30.57
C ASN A 452 -23.94 -4.46 -31.72
N ALA A 453 -23.22 -5.13 -32.61
CA ALA A 453 -23.15 -4.79 -34.03
C ALA A 453 -22.91 -6.09 -34.81
N ASP A 454 -23.60 -6.17 -35.95
CA ASP A 454 -23.86 -7.36 -36.76
C ASP A 454 -22.66 -8.21 -37.21
N LEU A 455 -22.95 -9.51 -37.29
CA LEU A 455 -22.49 -10.56 -38.21
C LEU A 455 -21.36 -10.19 -39.22
N ASP A 456 -20.19 -10.82 -39.09
CA ASP A 456 -19.70 -11.84 -40.04
C ASP A 456 -18.28 -12.35 -39.68
N ALA A 457 -18.05 -13.61 -40.04
CA ALA A 457 -16.95 -14.52 -39.70
C ALA A 457 -15.49 -13.98 -39.67
N ASN A 458 -14.73 -14.39 -38.64
CA ASN A 458 -13.53 -15.24 -38.73
C ASN A 458 -13.06 -15.66 -37.32
N TRP A 459 -12.95 -16.97 -37.07
CA TRP A 459 -12.54 -17.55 -35.79
C TRP A 459 -11.05 -17.93 -35.85
N ASP A 460 -10.24 -17.46 -34.89
CA ASP A 460 -8.86 -17.93 -34.72
C ASP A 460 -8.79 -19.15 -33.78
N LEU A 461 -8.12 -20.21 -34.27
CA LEU A 461 -7.94 -21.52 -33.61
C LEU A 461 -6.72 -21.53 -32.67
N LEU A 462 -6.92 -21.96 -31.42
CA LEU A 462 -5.85 -22.25 -30.45
C LEU A 462 -5.19 -23.62 -30.74
N LYS A 463 -3.85 -23.66 -30.83
CA LYS A 463 -3.07 -24.91 -30.89
C LYS A 463 -2.35 -25.18 -29.56
N TYR A 464 -2.56 -26.37 -29.01
CA TYR A 464 -1.86 -26.90 -27.83
C TYR A 464 -0.51 -27.51 -28.23
N GLN A 465 0.58 -27.04 -27.64
CA GLN A 465 1.91 -27.63 -27.83
C GLN A 465 2.30 -28.48 -26.61
N LYS A 466 2.18 -29.79 -26.77
CA LYS A 466 2.37 -30.82 -25.73
C LYS A 466 3.75 -30.78 -25.04
N GLU A 467 4.75 -30.22 -25.70
CA GLU A 467 6.14 -30.17 -25.19
C GLU A 467 6.43 -28.98 -24.27
N LYS A 468 5.54 -27.97 -24.21
CA LYS A 468 5.79 -26.71 -23.50
C LYS A 468 4.70 -26.24 -22.52
N CYS A 469 3.57 -26.95 -22.42
CA CYS A 469 2.47 -26.63 -21.48
C CYS A 469 2.15 -25.12 -21.36
N GLY A 470 1.97 -24.43 -22.49
CA GLY A 470 1.66 -23.00 -22.50
C GLY A 470 0.77 -22.58 -23.68
N PHE A 471 0.01 -21.51 -23.49
CA PHE A 471 -0.88 -20.91 -24.49
C PHE A 471 -0.26 -19.63 -25.07
N ILE A 472 -0.26 -19.48 -26.39
CA ILE A 472 0.17 -18.28 -27.11
C ILE A 472 -1.00 -17.74 -27.93
N SER A 473 -1.23 -16.43 -27.89
CA SER A 473 -1.95 -15.70 -28.94
C SER A 473 -0.89 -15.05 -29.83
N ASN A 474 -0.87 -15.39 -31.12
CA ASN A 474 -0.03 -14.72 -32.09
C ASN A 474 -0.93 -14.21 -33.21
N GLU A 475 -0.92 -12.90 -33.46
CA GLU A 475 -1.48 -12.33 -34.68
C GLU A 475 -0.43 -12.46 -35.78
N GLN A 476 -0.65 -13.28 -36.80
CA GLN A 476 -0.21 -13.02 -38.20
C GLN A 476 -0.89 -14.02 -39.18
N PRO A 477 -1.16 -13.61 -40.43
CA PRO A 477 -2.21 -14.19 -41.26
C PRO A 477 -1.76 -15.44 -42.02
N VAL A 478 -2.65 -16.42 -42.11
CA VAL A 478 -2.48 -17.61 -42.96
C VAL A 478 -2.85 -17.23 -44.39
N THR A 479 -1.90 -17.37 -45.32
CA THR A 479 -2.21 -17.55 -46.73
C THR A 479 -2.30 -19.05 -47.01
N ASN A 480 -3.39 -19.42 -47.68
CA ASN A 480 -3.70 -20.79 -48.09
C ASN A 480 -2.66 -21.28 -49.10
N ASP A 481 -2.07 -22.44 -48.85
CA ASP A 481 -1.88 -23.49 -49.86
C ASP A 481 -1.47 -24.81 -49.17
N GLU A 482 -2.44 -25.72 -49.23
CA GLU A 482 -2.39 -27.18 -49.39
C GLU A 482 -1.18 -28.04 -48.95
N GLU A 483 -1.57 -29.09 -48.21
CA GLU A 483 -1.17 -30.50 -48.37
C GLU A 483 0.07 -31.09 -47.66
N ASN A 484 -0.24 -32.19 -46.95
CA ASN A 484 0.61 -33.29 -46.48
C ASN A 484 1.32 -33.19 -45.11
N SER A 485 0.61 -33.62 -44.07
CA SER A 485 0.94 -34.91 -43.40
C SER A 485 -0.13 -35.28 -42.37
N VAL A 486 -0.99 -36.24 -42.73
CA VAL A 486 -1.86 -36.93 -41.78
C VAL A 486 -1.00 -37.94 -41.03
N VAL A 487 -0.87 -37.77 -39.70
CA VAL A 487 -0.37 -38.83 -38.81
C VAL A 487 -1.58 -39.57 -38.25
N ASP A 488 -1.70 -40.83 -38.65
CA ASP A 488 -2.70 -41.78 -38.18
C ASP A 488 -2.43 -42.12 -36.69
N LEU A 489 -3.47 -41.95 -35.85
CA LEU A 489 -3.45 -42.21 -34.40
C LEU A 489 -4.39 -43.36 -34.02
N ALA A 490 -4.46 -44.40 -34.84
CA ALA A 490 -5.10 -45.65 -34.46
C ALA A 490 -4.27 -46.40 -33.39
N THR A 491 -4.65 -46.16 -32.12
CA THR A 491 -4.77 -47.14 -31.02
C THR A 491 -3.74 -48.26 -30.89
N ILE A 492 -2.88 -48.15 -29.86
CA ILE A 492 -2.55 -49.31 -29.00
C ILE A 492 -3.37 -49.15 -27.73
N SER A 493 -4.32 -50.05 -27.49
CA SER A 493 -5.09 -50.05 -26.26
C SER A 493 -4.19 -50.42 -25.07
N GLY A 494 -4.27 -49.62 -24.00
CA GLY A 494 -3.86 -50.04 -22.66
C GLY A 494 -2.62 -49.42 -22.01
N LEU A 495 -1.93 -48.42 -22.58
CA LEU A 495 -0.63 -47.98 -22.01
C LEU A 495 -0.30 -46.47 -22.06
N SER A 496 -1.24 -45.56 -21.75
CA SER A 496 -0.84 -44.14 -21.59
C SER A 496 -1.83 -43.27 -20.83
N THR A 497 -1.76 -43.26 -19.50
CA THR A 497 -2.18 -42.13 -18.65
C THR A 497 -1.47 -42.20 -17.29
N HIS A 498 -1.15 -41.03 -16.73
CA HIS A 498 -0.46 -40.81 -15.45
C HIS A 498 -1.16 -41.47 -14.23
N HIS A 499 -2.33 -42.06 -14.43
CA HIS A 499 -3.08 -42.87 -13.48
C HIS A 499 -2.29 -44.12 -13.00
N ASN A 500 -1.47 -44.74 -13.84
CA ASN A 500 -0.64 -45.88 -13.41
C ASN A 500 0.60 -45.46 -12.60
N LEU A 501 1.10 -44.22 -12.75
CA LEU A 501 2.16 -43.69 -11.87
C LEU A 501 1.59 -43.44 -10.47
N PHE A 502 0.35 -42.96 -10.40
CA PHE A 502 -0.41 -42.78 -9.17
C PHE A 502 -0.68 -44.12 -8.46
N LEU A 503 -1.18 -45.13 -9.17
CA LEU A 503 -1.40 -46.49 -8.63
C LEU A 503 -0.09 -47.20 -8.21
N ALA A 504 1.01 -47.01 -8.97
CA ALA A 504 2.32 -47.58 -8.64
C ALA A 504 2.99 -46.92 -7.41
N LEU A 505 2.60 -45.67 -7.08
CA LEU A 505 3.04 -44.99 -5.86
C LEU A 505 2.16 -45.38 -4.65
N GLU A 506 0.88 -45.71 -4.89
CA GLU A 506 -0.07 -46.17 -3.89
C GLU A 506 0.28 -47.56 -3.34
N GLU A 507 0.82 -48.46 -4.18
CA GLU A 507 1.28 -49.81 -3.77
C GLU A 507 2.48 -49.82 -2.80
N ARG A 508 3.16 -48.68 -2.57
CA ARG A 508 4.41 -48.61 -1.76
C ARG A 508 4.26 -48.02 -0.36
N ASN A 509 3.07 -48.06 0.24
CA ASN A 509 2.84 -47.79 1.68
C ASN A 509 3.26 -46.38 2.17
N GLN A 510 2.58 -45.33 1.70
CA GLN A 510 2.52 -44.02 2.38
C GLN A 510 1.33 -43.12 1.91
N GLY A 511 0.26 -43.71 1.36
CA GLY A 511 -0.78 -42.99 0.61
C GLY A 511 -1.69 -42.05 1.42
N THR A 512 -1.89 -42.26 2.72
CA THR A 512 -2.86 -41.48 3.50
C THR A 512 -2.31 -40.10 3.90
N GLN A 513 -1.05 -40.01 4.33
CA GLN A 513 -0.41 -38.74 4.66
C GLN A 513 -0.13 -37.90 3.40
N LEU A 514 0.26 -38.54 2.30
CA LEU A 514 0.56 -37.82 1.05
C LEU A 514 -0.69 -37.24 0.39
N ARG A 515 -1.81 -37.99 0.43
CA ARG A 515 -3.13 -37.54 -0.02
C ARG A 515 -3.67 -36.42 0.86
N GLN A 516 -3.52 -36.54 2.17
CA GLN A 516 -3.88 -35.50 3.11
C GLN A 516 -3.06 -34.21 2.89
N LEU A 517 -1.73 -34.32 2.72
CA LEU A 517 -0.84 -33.20 2.39
C LEU A 517 -1.16 -32.54 1.03
N LEU A 518 -1.56 -33.32 0.03
CA LEU A 518 -1.99 -32.83 -1.30
C LEU A 518 -3.33 -32.09 -1.23
N GLU A 519 -4.29 -32.64 -0.49
CA GLU A 519 -5.59 -31.98 -0.29
C GLU A 519 -5.45 -30.72 0.58
N GLU A 520 -4.56 -30.72 1.58
CA GLU A 520 -4.31 -29.56 2.46
C GLU A 520 -3.59 -28.41 1.74
N SER A 521 -2.61 -28.70 0.88
CA SER A 521 -1.92 -27.69 0.08
C SER A 521 -2.78 -27.11 -1.04
N ASN A 522 -3.68 -27.92 -1.63
CA ASN A 522 -4.67 -27.43 -2.59
C ASN A 522 -5.62 -26.42 -1.93
N VAL A 523 -6.18 -26.73 -0.75
CA VAL A 523 -7.15 -25.85 -0.06
C VAL A 523 -6.58 -24.45 0.25
N LEU A 524 -5.35 -24.38 0.75
CA LEU A 524 -4.70 -23.09 1.04
C LEU A 524 -4.38 -22.32 -0.24
N THR A 525 -3.89 -23.00 -1.29
CA THR A 525 -3.59 -22.39 -2.59
C THR A 525 -4.86 -21.85 -3.25
N ILE A 526 -5.97 -22.59 -3.19
CA ILE A 526 -7.30 -22.16 -3.65
C ILE A 526 -7.71 -20.87 -2.93
N ASN A 527 -7.54 -20.81 -1.61
CA ASN A 527 -7.90 -19.61 -0.84
C ASN A 527 -7.03 -18.41 -1.25
N SER A 528 -5.72 -18.59 -1.42
CA SER A 528 -4.82 -17.53 -1.88
C SER A 528 -5.19 -17.02 -3.27
N LEU A 529 -5.54 -17.93 -4.18
CA LEU A 529 -6.03 -17.60 -5.51
C LEU A 529 -7.34 -16.81 -5.46
N LYS A 530 -8.31 -17.25 -4.65
CA LYS A 530 -9.56 -16.51 -4.43
C LYS A 530 -9.28 -15.11 -3.92
N THR A 531 -8.37 -14.95 -2.96
CA THR A 531 -8.00 -13.65 -2.42
C THR A 531 -7.41 -12.74 -3.49
N ILE A 532 -6.46 -13.23 -4.30
CA ILE A 532 -5.87 -12.47 -5.40
C ILE A 532 -6.93 -12.09 -6.43
N LEU A 533 -7.80 -13.02 -6.85
CA LEU A 533 -8.84 -12.76 -7.84
C LEU A 533 -9.91 -11.79 -7.33
N ASN A 534 -10.36 -11.93 -6.08
CA ASN A 534 -11.35 -11.02 -5.48
C ASN A 534 -10.79 -9.60 -5.29
N LEU A 535 -9.49 -9.46 -5.03
CA LEU A 535 -8.85 -8.15 -4.88
C LEU A 535 -8.43 -7.53 -6.22
N SER A 536 -7.88 -8.32 -7.14
CA SER A 536 -7.39 -7.84 -8.45
C SER A 536 -8.45 -7.75 -9.53
N ARG A 537 -9.61 -8.39 -9.30
CA ARG A 537 -10.79 -8.40 -10.18
C ARG A 537 -10.46 -8.42 -11.68
N PRO A 538 -9.65 -9.38 -12.18
CA PRO A 538 -9.13 -9.34 -13.54
C PRO A 538 -10.18 -9.58 -14.62
N LEU A 539 -11.41 -9.94 -14.23
CA LEU A 539 -12.53 -10.02 -15.15
C LEU A 539 -13.17 -8.65 -15.43
N VAL A 540 -12.98 -7.63 -14.61
CA VAL A 540 -13.52 -6.27 -14.82
C VAL A 540 -12.70 -5.54 -15.87
#